data_AF-B3E9I9-F1
#
_entry.id   AF-B3E9I9-F1
#
_cell.length_a   1.000
_cell.length_b   1.000
_cell.length_c   1.000
_cell.angle_alpha   90.00
_cell.angle_beta   90.00
_cell.angle_gamma   90.00
#
_symmetry.space_group_name_H-M   'P 1'
#
loop_
_entity.id
_entity.type
_entity.pdbx_description
1 polymer ?
#
loop_
_entity_poly.entity_id
_entity_poly.type
_entity_poly.pdbx_seq_one_letter_code
_entity_poly.pdbx_strand_id
1 'polypeptide(L)'
;MTPSTPSMLGVLKLFIIPVGGGIPAGVMLAQAKGLTWPLTAGIYLVSDLLLAIVFEPILRMLAMLFGKIPFLARFNAAFKVAMARSTAQFSGTGAGPFALVMIAFGVDPMTGRASALAAGHGFIAGWAFAIAGDMLYFAVIAITTLRLNRYIRDPDTTMLIVLGIMFMAPILVRSIRRARQPA
;
A
#
# COMPACT_ATOMS: atom_id res chain seq x y z
N MET A 1 26.94 -4.07 15.38
CA MET A 1 26.13 -3.43 16.43
C MET A 1 24.68 -3.85 16.23
N THR A 2 24.09 -4.56 17.19
CA THR A 2 22.66 -4.91 17.16
C THR A 2 21.84 -3.65 17.44
N PRO A 3 20.88 -3.27 16.58
CA PRO A 3 20.07 -2.07 16.80
C PRO A 3 19.27 -2.21 18.11
N SER A 4 19.21 -1.13 18.89
CA SER A 4 18.47 -1.12 20.15
C SER A 4 16.95 -1.11 19.91
N THR A 5 16.19 -1.82 20.74
CA THR A 5 14.72 -1.91 20.72
C THR A 5 13.99 -0.56 20.50
N PRO A 6 14.36 0.55 21.16
CA PRO A 6 13.72 1.85 20.90
C PRO A 6 13.92 2.37 19.47
N SER A 7 15.02 1.99 18.81
CA SER A 7 15.29 2.36 17.41
C SER A 7 14.34 1.65 16.45
N MET A 8 14.09 0.37 16.69
CA MET A 8 13.15 -0.44 15.90
C MET A 8 11.70 0.03 16.08
N LEU A 9 11.31 0.39 17.31
CA LEU A 9 9.98 0.91 17.62
C LEU A 9 9.70 2.27 16.95
N GLY A 10 10.70 3.15 16.84
CA GLY A 10 10.55 4.43 16.15
C GLY A 10 10.24 4.27 14.66
N VAL A 11 10.95 3.36 13.99
CA VAL A 11 10.72 3.01 12.57
C VAL A 11 9.34 2.38 12.39
N LEU A 12 8.97 1.43 13.26
CA LEU A 12 7.65 0.79 13.22
C LEU A 12 6.52 1.82 13.36
N LYS A 13 6.65 2.81 14.25
CA LYS A 13 5.63 3.87 14.42
C LYS A 13 5.42 4.68 13.13
N LEU A 14 6.49 4.99 12.40
CA LEU A 14 6.39 5.71 11.12
C LEU A 14 5.72 4.88 10.03
N PHE A 15 5.88 3.56 10.05
CA PHE A 15 5.20 2.66 9.11
C PHE A 15 3.74 2.40 9.48
N ILE A 16 3.39 2.43 10.77
CA ILE A 16 2.02 2.24 11.25
C ILE A 16 1.14 3.49 11.00
N ILE A 17 1.70 4.69 11.07
CA ILE A 17 0.93 5.93 10.92
C ILE A 17 0.70 6.20 9.43
N PRO A 18 -0.56 6.22 8.94
CA PRO A 18 -0.88 6.39 7.53
C PRO A 18 -0.84 7.88 7.15
N VAL A 19 0.34 8.48 7.24
CA VAL A 19 0.64 9.79 6.67
C VAL A 19 1.58 9.52 5.51
N GLY A 20 1.23 9.97 4.29
CA GLY A 20 1.83 9.54 3.01
C GLY A 20 3.35 9.65 2.84
N GLY A 21 4.10 10.10 3.85
CA GLY A 21 5.57 10.04 3.93
C GLY A 21 6.15 8.93 4.81
N GLY A 22 5.33 8.01 5.33
CA GLY A 22 5.77 6.97 6.27
C GLY A 22 6.91 6.08 5.74
N ILE A 23 6.90 5.74 4.45
CA ILE A 23 7.95 4.92 3.83
C ILE A 23 9.28 5.68 3.70
N PRO A 24 9.36 6.85 3.03
CA PRO A 24 10.62 7.62 2.97
C PRO A 24 11.16 7.99 4.35
N ALA A 25 10.30 8.45 5.26
CA ALA A 25 10.69 8.82 6.62
C ALA A 25 11.20 7.62 7.42
N GLY A 26 10.51 6.48 7.36
CA GLY A 26 10.92 5.26 8.05
C GLY A 26 12.22 4.68 7.49
N VAL A 27 12.44 4.75 6.18
CA VAL A 27 13.68 4.31 5.53
C VAL A 27 14.87 5.23 5.89
N MET A 28 14.68 6.54 5.90
CA MET A 28 15.73 7.49 6.31
C MET A 28 16.04 7.35 7.81
N LEU A 29 15.03 7.18 8.67
CA LEU A 29 15.25 6.92 10.09
C LEU A 29 15.99 5.59 10.32
N ALA A 30 15.62 4.55 9.58
CA ALA A 30 16.29 3.25 9.67
C ALA A 30 17.77 3.35 9.24
N GLN A 31 18.06 4.09 8.17
CA GLN A 31 19.43 4.38 7.75
C GLN A 31 20.20 5.16 8.83
N ALA A 32 19.61 6.22 9.38
CA ALA A 32 20.23 7.04 10.43
C ALA A 32 20.51 6.25 11.72
N LYS A 33 19.70 5.24 12.00
CA LYS A 33 19.85 4.32 13.15
C LYS A 33 20.70 3.08 12.84
N GLY A 34 21.27 2.99 11.64
CA GLY A 34 22.16 1.89 11.23
C GLY A 34 21.45 0.55 11.02
N LEU A 35 20.13 0.54 10.81
CA LEU A 35 19.41 -0.70 10.46
C LEU A 35 19.72 -1.09 9.01
N THR A 36 19.94 -2.40 8.82
CA THR A 36 20.18 -2.96 7.49
C THR A 36 18.87 -3.03 6.71
N TRP A 37 18.97 -2.95 5.37
CA TRP A 37 17.81 -2.99 4.48
C TRP A 37 16.88 -4.20 4.70
N PRO A 38 17.37 -5.44 4.91
CA PRO A 38 16.50 -6.58 5.20
C PRO A 38 15.72 -6.44 6.51
N LEU A 39 16.32 -5.80 7.52
CA LEU A 39 15.68 -5.59 8.81
C LEU A 39 14.57 -4.54 8.71
N THR A 40 14.81 -3.46 7.97
CA THR A 40 13.78 -2.44 7.68
C THR A 40 12.61 -3.03 6.90
N ALA A 41 12.90 -3.86 5.88
CA ALA A 41 11.87 -4.59 5.13
C ALA A 41 11.08 -5.56 6.04
N GLY A 42 11.75 -6.24 6.96
CA GLY A 42 11.09 -7.09 7.96
C GLY A 42 10.16 -6.30 8.89
N ILE A 43 10.58 -5.13 9.37
CA ILE A 43 9.74 -4.25 10.20
C ILE A 43 8.52 -3.76 9.41
N TYR A 44 8.72 -3.42 8.14
CA TYR A 44 7.63 -3.00 7.24
C TYR A 44 6.64 -4.14 7.00
N LEU A 45 7.12 -5.36 6.74
CA LEU A 45 6.28 -6.56 6.61
C LEU A 45 5.47 -6.85 7.87
N VAL A 46 6.06 -6.67 9.06
CA VAL A 46 5.34 -6.82 10.33
C VAL A 46 4.24 -5.76 10.46
N SER A 47 4.48 -4.53 10.01
CA SER A 47 3.45 -3.48 9.96
C SER A 47 2.25 -3.90 9.11
N ASP A 48 2.50 -4.46 7.92
CA ASP A 48 1.45 -4.94 7.02
C ASP A 48 0.66 -6.12 7.59
N LEU A 49 1.35 -7.04 8.30
CA LEU A 49 0.68 -8.14 8.99
C LEU A 49 -0.20 -7.66 10.14
N LEU A 50 0.28 -6.67 10.92
CA LEU A 50 -0.51 -6.04 11.98
C LEU A 50 -1.73 -5.34 11.39
N LEU A 51 -1.56 -4.62 10.28
CA LEU A 51 -2.67 -4.01 9.55
C LEU A 51 -3.69 -5.06 9.13
N ALA A 52 -3.26 -6.19 8.55
CA ALA A 52 -4.14 -7.28 8.14
C ALA A 52 -4.94 -7.88 9.30
N ILE A 53 -4.29 -8.10 10.44
CA ILE A 53 -4.90 -8.66 11.66
C ILE A 53 -5.93 -7.70 12.26
N VAL A 54 -5.68 -6.39 12.24
CA VAL A 54 -6.58 -5.38 12.81
C VAL A 54 -7.72 -5.02 11.86
N PHE A 55 -7.44 -4.82 10.57
CA PHE A 55 -8.43 -4.33 9.62
C PHE A 55 -9.42 -5.40 9.15
N GLU A 56 -8.99 -6.66 8.96
CA GLU A 56 -9.90 -7.72 8.53
C GLU A 56 -11.11 -7.90 9.47
N PRO A 57 -10.96 -8.02 10.81
CA PRO A 57 -12.12 -8.18 11.69
C PRO A 57 -13.04 -6.96 11.67
N ILE A 58 -12.49 -5.74 11.54
CA ILE A 58 -13.29 -4.52 11.41
C ILE A 58 -14.09 -4.55 10.11
N LEU A 59 -13.46 -4.88 8.98
CA LEU A 59 -14.12 -4.98 7.67
C LEU A 59 -15.18 -6.08 7.65
N ARG A 60 -14.92 -7.24 8.27
CA ARG A 60 -15.91 -8.32 8.42
C ARG A 60 -17.08 -7.90 9.29
N MET A 61 -16.81 -7.25 10.41
CA MET A 61 -17.84 -6.74 11.32
C MET A 61 -18.74 -5.73 10.60
N LEU A 62 -18.15 -4.79 9.86
CA LEU A 62 -18.87 -3.84 9.02
C LEU A 62 -19.70 -4.57 7.96
N ALA A 63 -19.11 -5.50 7.21
CA ALA A 63 -19.82 -6.25 6.18
C ALA A 63 -21.03 -7.04 6.75
N MET A 64 -20.89 -7.62 7.95
CA MET A 64 -21.98 -8.30 8.65
C MET A 64 -23.07 -7.32 9.10
N LEU A 65 -22.70 -6.16 9.66
CA LEU A 65 -23.65 -5.13 10.08
C LEU A 65 -24.41 -4.53 8.89
N PHE A 66 -23.70 -4.21 7.80
CA PHE A 66 -24.29 -3.71 6.56
C PHE A 66 -25.18 -4.75 5.86
N GLY A 67 -24.90 -6.04 6.02
CA GLY A 67 -25.71 -7.13 5.47
C GLY A 67 -27.05 -7.34 6.16
N LYS A 68 -27.21 -6.89 7.42
CA LYS A 68 -28.45 -7.04 8.20
C LYS A 68 -29.52 -6.01 7.83
N ILE A 69 -29.13 -4.90 7.22
CA ILE A 69 -30.05 -3.80 6.87
C ILE A 69 -30.32 -3.88 5.36
N PRO A 70 -31.56 -4.19 4.91
CA PRO A 70 -31.88 -4.43 3.49
C PRO A 70 -31.51 -3.28 2.56
N PHE A 71 -31.61 -2.04 3.04
CA PHE A 71 -31.22 -0.83 2.30
C PHE A 71 -29.69 -0.74 2.11
N LEU A 72 -28.92 -1.01 3.17
CA LEU A 72 -27.45 -1.03 3.15
C LEU A 72 -26.92 -2.23 2.37
N ALA A 73 -27.63 -3.37 2.35
CA ALA A 73 -27.28 -4.52 1.54
C ALA A 73 -27.37 -4.21 0.03
N ARG A 74 -28.40 -3.46 -0.40
CA ARG A 74 -28.53 -2.97 -1.78
C ARG A 74 -27.44 -1.95 -2.13
N PHE A 75 -27.12 -1.05 -1.20
CA PHE A 75 -26.00 -0.11 -1.36
C PHE A 75 -24.66 -0.84 -1.47
N ASN A 76 -24.38 -1.82 -0.60
CA ASN A 76 -23.17 -2.64 -0.64
C ASN A 76 -23.08 -3.46 -1.93
N ALA A 77 -24.20 -4.01 -2.43
CA ALA A 77 -24.24 -4.69 -3.71
C ALA A 77 -23.94 -3.71 -4.88
N ALA A 78 -24.56 -2.54 -4.88
CA ALA A 78 -24.29 -1.49 -5.89
C ALA A 78 -22.84 -0.99 -5.81
N PHE A 79 -22.30 -0.82 -4.62
CA PHE A 79 -20.93 -0.43 -4.36
C PHE A 79 -19.94 -1.51 -4.82
N LYS A 80 -20.20 -2.79 -4.52
CA LYS A 80 -19.41 -3.93 -5.02
C LYS A 80 -19.43 -4.00 -6.54
N VAL A 81 -20.58 -3.77 -7.18
CA VAL A 81 -20.70 -3.73 -8.65
C VAL A 81 -19.95 -2.52 -9.22
N ALA A 82 -20.06 -1.34 -8.60
CA ALA A 82 -19.33 -0.15 -9.02
C ALA A 82 -17.81 -0.33 -8.86
N MET A 83 -17.38 -0.94 -7.75
CA MET A 83 -15.97 -1.23 -7.49
C MET A 83 -15.47 -2.32 -8.44
N ALA A 84 -16.25 -3.37 -8.70
CA ALA A 84 -15.95 -4.40 -9.69
C ALA A 84 -15.86 -3.82 -11.12
N ARG A 85 -16.66 -2.80 -11.46
CA ARG A 85 -16.53 -2.07 -12.73
C ARG A 85 -15.28 -1.19 -12.80
N SER A 86 -14.95 -0.52 -11.70
CA SER A 86 -13.72 0.27 -11.58
C SER A 86 -12.47 -0.61 -11.63
N THR A 87 -12.52 -1.82 -11.05
CA THR A 87 -11.45 -2.82 -11.14
C THR A 87 -11.51 -3.64 -12.43
N ALA A 88 -12.65 -3.72 -13.12
CA ALA A 88 -12.76 -4.37 -14.44
C ALA A 88 -11.90 -3.68 -15.51
N GLN A 89 -11.66 -2.37 -15.38
CA GLN A 89 -10.67 -1.65 -16.20
C GLN A 89 -9.22 -2.11 -15.93
N PHE A 90 -8.96 -2.74 -14.78
CA PHE A 90 -7.64 -3.24 -14.38
C PHE A 90 -7.53 -4.78 -14.45
N SER A 91 -8.64 -5.51 -14.51
CA SER A 91 -8.65 -6.97 -14.63
C SER A 91 -9.99 -7.52 -15.11
N GLY A 92 -9.98 -8.38 -16.14
CA GLY A 92 -11.13 -9.22 -16.50
C GLY A 92 -11.52 -10.18 -15.37
N THR A 93 -12.75 -10.69 -15.41
CA THR A 93 -13.32 -11.65 -14.43
C THR A 93 -12.37 -12.83 -14.22
N GLY A 94 -11.64 -12.84 -13.11
CA GLY A 94 -10.52 -13.75 -12.85
C GLY A 94 -9.16 -13.04 -12.82
N ALA A 95 -9.05 -11.95 -12.07
CA ALA A 95 -7.77 -11.28 -11.84
C ALA A 95 -6.78 -12.29 -11.22
N GLY A 96 -5.86 -12.80 -12.04
CA GLY A 96 -4.85 -13.74 -11.56
C GLY A 96 -4.00 -13.13 -10.43
N PRO A 97 -3.30 -13.96 -9.63
CA PRO A 97 -2.45 -13.53 -8.53
C PRO A 97 -1.57 -12.32 -8.84
N PHE A 98 -0.99 -12.29 -10.05
CA PHE A 98 -0.13 -11.21 -10.52
C PHE A 98 -0.87 -9.88 -10.70
N ALA A 99 -2.10 -9.89 -11.23
CA ALA A 99 -2.90 -8.68 -11.41
C ALA A 99 -3.28 -8.07 -10.05
N LEU A 100 -3.58 -8.91 -9.06
CA LEU A 100 -3.91 -8.47 -7.70
C LEU A 100 -2.71 -7.86 -6.99
N VAL A 101 -1.52 -8.44 -7.16
CA VAL A 101 -0.25 -7.85 -6.69
C VAL A 101 -0.01 -6.50 -7.33
N MET A 102 -0.24 -6.35 -8.64
CA MET A 102 -0.07 -5.08 -9.35
C MET A 102 -1.07 -4.00 -8.92
N ILE A 103 -2.30 -4.38 -8.57
CA ILE A 103 -3.30 -3.46 -8.02
C ILE A 103 -2.86 -2.95 -6.64
N ALA A 104 -2.41 -3.86 -5.76
CA ALA A 104 -1.91 -3.50 -4.43
C ALA A 104 -0.66 -2.63 -4.51
N PHE A 105 0.26 -2.96 -5.42
CA PHE A 105 1.47 -2.19 -5.73
C PHE A 105 1.16 -0.77 -6.22
N GLY A 106 0.14 -0.62 -7.06
CA GLY A 106 -0.16 0.66 -7.72
C GLY A 106 -1.08 1.59 -6.92
N VAL A 107 -1.84 1.06 -5.96
CA VAL A 107 -2.84 1.82 -5.21
C VAL A 107 -2.54 1.77 -3.72
N ASP A 108 -2.82 0.65 -3.08
CA ASP A 108 -2.55 0.35 -1.67
C ASP A 108 -2.96 -1.10 -1.34
N PRO A 109 -2.45 -1.70 -0.25
CA PRO A 109 -2.77 -3.06 0.16
C PRO A 109 -4.26 -3.28 0.49
N MET A 110 -5.00 -2.27 0.97
CA MET A 110 -6.44 -2.42 1.23
C MET A 110 -7.23 -2.56 -0.07
N THR A 111 -6.92 -1.75 -1.08
CA THR A 111 -7.50 -1.86 -2.43
C THR A 111 -7.15 -3.21 -3.07
N GLY A 112 -5.91 -3.68 -2.87
CA GLY A 112 -5.48 -5.02 -3.26
C GLY A 112 -6.33 -6.13 -2.62
N ARG A 113 -6.52 -6.06 -1.29
CA ARG A 113 -7.33 -7.01 -0.52
C ARG A 113 -8.80 -7.02 -0.94
N ALA A 114 -9.38 -5.84 -1.18
CA ALA A 114 -10.76 -5.69 -1.65
C ALA A 114 -10.94 -6.28 -3.05
N SER A 115 -9.96 -6.07 -3.94
CA SER A 115 -9.95 -6.62 -5.29
C SER A 115 -9.80 -8.14 -5.27
N ALA A 116 -8.97 -8.69 -4.38
CA ALA A 116 -8.82 -10.13 -4.22
C ALA A 116 -10.10 -10.79 -3.68
N LEU A 117 -10.81 -10.12 -2.77
CA LEU A 117 -12.14 -10.56 -2.31
C LEU A 117 -13.15 -10.60 -3.45
N ALA A 118 -13.16 -9.56 -4.29
CA ALA A 118 -14.05 -9.47 -5.45
C ALA A 118 -13.73 -10.54 -6.51
N ALA A 119 -12.47 -10.93 -6.63
CA ALA A 119 -12.01 -12.02 -7.49
C ALA A 119 -12.27 -13.43 -6.90
N GLY A 120 -12.82 -13.53 -5.69
CA GLY A 120 -13.16 -14.81 -5.05
C GLY A 120 -12.00 -15.46 -4.28
N HIS A 121 -10.87 -14.77 -4.08
CA HIS A 121 -9.78 -15.30 -3.27
C HIS A 121 -10.11 -15.22 -1.78
N GLY A 122 -9.80 -16.32 -1.08
CA GLY A 122 -9.97 -16.43 0.37
C GLY A 122 -9.04 -15.50 1.15
N PHE A 123 -9.24 -15.45 2.46
CA PHE A 123 -8.53 -14.57 3.39
C PHE A 123 -7.00 -14.57 3.22
N ILE A 124 -6.39 -15.76 3.29
CA ILE A 124 -4.93 -15.91 3.27
C ILE A 124 -4.36 -15.49 1.90
N ALA A 125 -4.94 -15.98 0.81
CA ALA A 125 -4.47 -15.65 -0.54
C ALA A 125 -4.65 -14.15 -0.86
N GLY A 126 -5.78 -13.56 -0.46
CA GLY A 126 -6.04 -12.14 -0.72
C GLY A 126 -5.10 -11.19 0.03
N TRP A 127 -4.77 -11.49 1.29
CA TRP A 127 -3.76 -10.73 2.02
C TRP A 127 -2.35 -11.02 1.53
N ALA A 128 -2.03 -12.26 1.14
CA ALA A 128 -0.73 -12.58 0.55
C ALA A 128 -0.45 -11.76 -0.72
N PHE A 129 -1.44 -11.60 -1.61
CA PHE A 129 -1.30 -10.77 -2.81
C PHE A 129 -1.21 -9.27 -2.48
N ALA A 130 -2.00 -8.80 -1.51
CA ALA A 130 -1.96 -7.41 -1.07
C ALA A 130 -0.59 -7.04 -0.48
N ILE A 131 -0.10 -7.86 0.45
CA ILE A 131 1.20 -7.67 1.10
C ILE A 131 2.34 -7.79 0.08
N ALA A 132 2.26 -8.74 -0.85
CA ALA A 132 3.28 -8.88 -1.89
C ALA A 132 3.36 -7.63 -2.79
N GLY A 133 2.23 -7.02 -3.14
CA GLY A 133 2.21 -5.77 -3.90
C GLY A 133 2.77 -4.59 -3.12
N ASP A 134 2.42 -4.48 -1.84
CA ASP A 134 2.90 -3.38 -1.00
C ASP A 134 4.40 -3.51 -0.69
N MET A 135 4.91 -4.72 -0.48
CA MET A 135 6.36 -4.98 -0.35
C MET A 135 7.13 -4.57 -1.61
N LEU A 136 6.57 -4.80 -2.80
CA LEU A 136 7.17 -4.34 -4.05
C LEU A 136 7.20 -2.81 -4.12
N TYR A 137 6.12 -2.15 -3.70
CA TYR A 137 6.02 -0.70 -3.68
C TYR A 137 7.05 -0.10 -2.71
N PHE A 138 7.11 -0.65 -1.49
CA PHE A 138 8.13 -0.32 -0.50
C PHE A 138 9.54 -0.48 -1.05
N ALA A 139 9.86 -1.60 -1.71
CA ALA A 139 11.18 -1.84 -2.25
C ALA A 139 11.59 -0.77 -3.28
N VAL A 140 10.67 -0.41 -4.18
CA VAL A 140 10.91 0.64 -5.19
C VAL A 140 11.18 1.99 -4.52
N ILE A 141 10.34 2.40 -3.57
CA ILE A 141 10.50 3.67 -2.87
C ILE A 141 11.77 3.67 -2.02
N ALA A 142 12.05 2.60 -1.27
CA ALA A 142 13.23 2.48 -0.42
C ALA A 142 14.53 2.56 -1.24
N ILE A 143 14.62 1.82 -2.35
CA ILE A 143 15.79 1.84 -3.24
C ILE A 143 15.95 3.24 -3.86
N THR A 144 14.86 3.85 -4.33
CA THR A 144 14.90 5.18 -4.94
C THR A 144 15.31 6.24 -3.92
N THR A 145 14.76 6.21 -2.71
CA THR A 145 15.07 7.13 -1.62
C THR A 145 16.53 7.00 -1.19
N LEU A 146 17.02 5.77 -0.99
CA LEU A 146 18.41 5.53 -0.60
C LEU A 146 19.41 5.94 -1.70
N ARG A 147 19.08 5.70 -2.99
CA ARG A 147 19.92 6.16 -4.11
C ARG A 147 19.93 7.67 -4.23
N LEU A 148 18.77 8.31 -4.08
CA LEU A 148 18.65 9.76 -4.15
C LEU A 148 19.40 10.43 -3.00
N ASN A 149 19.30 9.88 -1.77
CA ASN A 149 20.03 10.39 -0.62
C ASN A 149 21.56 10.32 -0.80
N ARG A 150 22.08 9.30 -1.51
CA ARG A 150 23.53 9.25 -1.82
C ARG A 150 23.99 10.41 -2.70
N TYR A 151 23.11 10.92 -3.57
CA TYR A 151 23.43 12.02 -4.47
C TYR A 151 23.28 13.38 -3.79
N ILE A 152 22.15 13.59 -3.10
CA ILE A 152 21.82 14.86 -2.44
C ILE A 152 22.62 15.04 -1.15
N ARG A 153 22.92 13.94 -0.45
CA ARG A 153 23.60 13.88 0.86
C ARG A 153 22.88 14.64 1.99
N ASP A 154 21.59 14.96 1.78
CA ASP A 154 20.71 15.56 2.77
C ASP A 154 19.42 14.72 2.91
N PRO A 155 19.20 14.05 4.06
CA PRO A 155 18.02 13.22 4.30
C PRO A 155 16.70 13.98 4.24
N ASP A 156 16.67 15.22 4.75
CA ASP A 156 15.42 15.99 4.87
C ASP A 156 14.95 16.46 3.50
N THR A 157 15.87 16.99 2.71
CA THR A 157 15.60 17.38 1.32
C THR A 157 15.25 16.17 0.45
N THR A 158 15.94 15.03 0.64
CA THR A 158 15.61 13.79 -0.09
C THR A 158 14.20 13.30 0.23
N MET A 159 13.81 13.32 1.50
CA MET A 159 12.47 12.93 1.93
C MET A 159 11.40 13.83 1.29
N LEU A 160 11.60 15.15 1.31
CA LEU A 160 10.67 16.11 0.71
C LEU A 160 10.53 15.92 -0.80
N ILE A 161 11.63 15.65 -1.51
CA ILE A 161 11.60 15.39 -2.96
C ILE A 161 10.82 14.11 -3.26
N VAL A 162 11.11 13.01 -2.56
CA VAL A 162 10.39 11.74 -2.78
C VAL A 162 8.91 11.90 -2.46
N LEU A 163 8.57 12.58 -1.36
CA LEU A 163 7.19 12.89 -1.00
C LEU A 163 6.48 13.72 -2.07
N GLY A 164 7.16 14.76 -2.58
CA GLY A 164 6.68 15.60 -3.67
C GLY A 164 6.43 14.78 -4.94
N ILE A 165 7.32 13.86 -5.30
CA ILE A 165 7.15 12.95 -6.43
C ILE A 165 5.95 12.03 -6.21
N MET A 166 5.78 11.44 -5.03
CA MET A 166 4.64 10.56 -4.72
C MET A 166 3.29 11.28 -4.87
N PHE A 167 3.21 12.57 -4.51
CA PHE A 167 2.00 13.38 -4.69
C PHE A 167 1.80 13.85 -6.14
N MET A 168 2.86 14.26 -6.81
CA MET A 168 2.78 14.88 -8.14
C MET A 168 2.70 13.86 -9.29
N ALA A 169 3.34 12.70 -9.16
CA ALA A 169 3.39 11.69 -10.21
C ALA A 169 1.99 11.20 -10.64
N PRO A 170 1.03 10.89 -9.75
CA PRO A 170 -0.32 10.48 -10.14
C PRO A 170 -1.07 11.57 -10.91
N ILE A 171 -0.86 12.83 -10.53
CA ILE A 171 -1.49 14.00 -11.18
C ILE A 171 -0.94 14.18 -12.59
N LEU A 172 0.38 14.09 -12.73
CA LEU A 172 1.06 14.23 -14.02
C LEU A 172 0.73 13.07 -14.97
N VAL A 173 0.66 11.83 -14.47
CA VAL A 173 0.26 10.68 -15.27
C VAL A 173 -1.20 10.82 -15.73
N ARG A 174 -2.09 11.30 -14.86
CA ARG A 174 -3.49 11.57 -15.24
C ARG A 174 -3.62 12.69 -16.27
N SER A 175 -2.84 13.77 -16.16
CA SER A 175 -2.88 14.86 -17.14
C SER A 175 -2.36 14.42 -18.51
N ILE A 176 -1.26 13.64 -18.55
CA ILE A 176 -0.71 13.10 -19.80
C ILE A 176 -1.68 12.08 -20.44
N ARG A 177 -2.31 11.21 -19.65
CA ARG A 177 -3.31 10.26 -20.17
C ARG A 177 -4.54 10.97 -20.75
N ARG A 178 -5.05 12.01 -20.09
CA ARG A 178 -6.15 12.83 -20.62
C ARG A 178 -5.77 13.54 -21.92
N ALA A 179 -4.54 14.04 -22.02
CA ALA A 179 -4.06 14.67 -23.25
C ALA A 179 -3.87 13.67 -24.42
N ARG A 180 -3.77 12.37 -24.14
CA ARG A 180 -3.55 11.31 -25.15
C ARG A 180 -4.82 10.54 -25.52
N GLN A 181 -5.95 10.76 -24.85
CA GLN A 181 -7.23 10.15 -25.25
C GLN A 181 -7.88 11.06 -26.31
N PRO A 182 -7.98 10.63 -27.60
CA PRO A 182 -8.77 11.36 -28.57
C PRO A 182 -10.25 11.31 -28.15
N ALA A 183 -10.96 12.41 -28.40
CA ALA A 183 -12.39 12.57 -28.11
C ALA A 183 -13.25 11.52 -28.83
#